data_AF-A0A3B8MNG9-F1
#
_entry.id   AF-A0A3B8MNG9-F1
#
_cell.length_a   1.000
_cell.length_b   1.000
_cell.length_c   1.000
_cell.angle_alpha   90.00
_cell.angle_beta   90.00
_cell.angle_gamma   90.00
#
_symmetry.space_group_name_H-M   'P 1'
#
loop_
_entity.id
_entity.type
_entity.pdbx_description
1 polymer ?
#
loop_
_entity_poly.entity_id
_entity_poly.type
_entity_poly.pdbx_seq_one_letter_code
_entity_poly.pdbx_strand_id
1 'polypeptide(L)' 'MLSVGDQAPDFEVLDHEGNTVRLSDYSGKTVVLWFYPRASTGG' A
#
# COMPACT_ATOMS: atom_id res chain seq x y z
N MET A 1 -8.95 3.03 -13.92
CA MET A 1 -7.61 2.58 -14.35
C MET A 1 -6.64 3.67 -13.97
N LEU A 2 -5.54 3.35 -13.29
CA LEU A 2 -4.52 4.32 -12.92
C LEU A 2 -3.48 4.43 -14.03
N SER A 3 -3.00 5.65 -14.27
CA SER A 3 -1.98 5.98 -15.26
C SER A 3 -0.76 6.62 -14.58
N VAL A 4 0.37 6.61 -15.29
CA VAL A 4 1.58 7.30 -14.81
C VAL A 4 1.29 8.80 -14.68
N GLY A 5 1.63 9.36 -13.52
CA GLY A 5 1.41 10.78 -13.19
C GLY A 5 0.11 11.04 -12.44
N ASP A 6 -0.80 10.06 -12.35
CA ASP A 6 -1.97 10.18 -11.48
C ASP A 6 -1.52 10.30 -10.02
N GLN A 7 -2.20 11.17 -9.27
CA GLN A 7 -2.05 11.17 -7.82
C GLN A 7 -2.54 9.81 -7.29
N ALA A 8 -1.72 9.17 -6.45
CA ALA A 8 -2.12 7.94 -5.78
C ALA A 8 -3.43 8.16 -5.01
N PRO A 9 -4.46 7.32 -5.21
CA PRO A 9 -5.69 7.38 -4.42
C PRO A 9 -5.38 7.18 -2.95
N ASP A 10 -6.08 7.91 -2.10
CA ASP A 10 -5.99 7.68 -0.66
C ASP A 10 -6.53 6.29 -0.31
N PHE A 11 -5.93 5.66 0.70
CA PHE A 11 -6.37 4.36 1.19
C PHE A 11 -6.17 4.27 2.70
N GLU A 12 -6.99 3.42 3.30
CA GLU A 12 -6.87 2.97 4.67
C GLU A 12 -7.02 1.45 4.68
N VAL A 13 -6.04 0.76 5.26
CA VAL A 13 -6.06 -0.70 5.39
C VAL A 13 -5.61 -1.11 6.79
N LEU A 14 -5.95 -2.33 7.19
CA LEU A 14 -5.37 -2.96 8.37
C LEU A 14 -4.14 -3.76 7.94
N ASP A 15 -3.06 -3.64 8.71
CA ASP A 15 -1.90 -4.52 8.58
C ASP A 15 -2.15 -5.89 9.26
N HIS A 16 -1.13 -6.74 9.25
CA HIS A 16 -1.19 -8.09 9.84
C HIS A 16 -1.32 -8.12 11.38
N GLU A 17 -1.07 -7.00 12.06
CA GLU A 17 -1.24 -6.84 13.51
C GLU A 17 -2.56 -6.13 13.86
N GLY A 18 -3.31 -5.68 12.85
CA GLY A 18 -4.55 -4.91 13.03
C GLY A 18 -4.31 -3.42 13.21
N ASN A 19 -3.11 -2.90 12.97
CA ASN A 19 -2.87 -1.47 12.97
C ASN A 19 -3.44 -0.86 11.69
N THR A 20 -4.04 0.32 11.82
CA THR A 20 -4.49 1.09 10.66
C THR A 20 -3.31 1.76 9.98
N VAL A 21 -3.17 1.52 8.67
CA VAL A 21 -2.18 2.15 7.80
C VAL A 21 -2.90 3.03 6.78
N ARG A 22 -2.57 4.33 6.73
CA ARG A 22 -3.07 5.26 5.72
C ARG A 22 -1.95 5.72 4.80
N LEU A 23 -2.26 5.99 3.53
CA LEU A 23 -1.28 6.61 2.63
C LEU A 23 -0.83 7.98 3.15
N SER A 24 -1.75 8.74 3.74
CA SER A 24 -1.50 10.08 4.31
C SER A 24 -0.41 10.09 5.38
N ASP A 25 -0.23 8.99 6.12
CA ASP A 25 0.74 8.88 7.22
C ASP A 25 2.20 8.95 6.70
N TYR A 26 2.40 8.74 5.41
CA TYR A 26 3.71 8.77 4.73
C TYR A 26 3.96 10.07 3.93
N SER A 27 3.20 11.13 4.20
CA SER A 27 3.36 12.42 3.51
C SER A 27 4.82 12.91 3.50
N GLY A 28 5.30 13.33 2.33
CA GLY A 28 6.68 13.79 2.13
C GLY A 28 7.73 12.68 1.99
N LYS A 29 7.33 11.40 2.02
CA LYS A 29 8.20 10.25 1.74
C LYS A 29 7.91 9.68 0.36
N THR A 30 8.93 9.06 -0.25
CA THR A 30 8.71 8.18 -1.42
C THR A 30 8.18 6.84 -0.93
N VAL A 31 7.05 6.40 -1.48
CA VAL A 31 6.36 5.16 -1.10
C VAL A 31 6.28 4.24 -2.32
N VAL A 32 6.57 2.95 -2.12
CA VAL A 32 6.38 1.90 -3.13
C VAL A 32 5.35 0.92 -2.59
N LEU A 33 4.23 0.75 -3.30
CA LEU A 33 3.20 -0.22 -2.98
C LEU A 33 3.39 -1.47 -3.84
N TRP A 34 3.53 -2.63 -3.21
CA TRP A 34 3.79 -3.90 -3.88
C TRP A 34 2.81 -4.97 -3.39
N PHE A 35 2.24 -5.72 -4.33
CA PHE A 35 1.31 -6.82 -4.09
C PHE A 35 1.93 -8.17 -4.48
N TYR A 36 1.61 -9.21 -3.73
CA TYR A 36 1.91 -10.59 -4.06
C TYR A 36 0.63 -11.44 -3.93
N PRO A 37 0.47 -12.55 -4.69
CA PRO A 37 -0.80 -13.28 -4.74
C PRO A 37 -1.16 -14.00 -3.43
N ARG A 38 -0.17 -14.58 -2.75
CA ARG A 38 -0.38 -15.35 -1.52
C ARG A 38 0.88 -15.44 -0.65
N ALA A 39 0.71 -15.27 0.65
CA ALA A 39 1.78 -15.42 1.65
C ALA A 39 2.05 -16.91 1.93
N SER A 40 3.23 -17.23 2.45
CA SER A 40 3.60 -18.58 2.90
C SER A 40 3.44 -19.66 1.82
N THR A 41 3.74 -19.30 0.58
CA THR A 41 3.93 -20.27 -0.50
C THR A 41 5.42 -20.63 -0.54
N GLY A 42 5.74 -21.93 -0.61
CA GLY A 42 7.13 -22.41 -0.58
C GLY A 42 7.91 -22.23 -1.88
N GLY A 43 7.54 -21.22 -2.67
CA GLY A 43 8.26 -20.84 -3.89
C GLY A 43 9.55 -20.12 -3.60
#